data_AF-A0A257RYY6-F1
#
_entry.id   AF-A0A257RYY6-F1
#
_cell.length_a   1.000
_cell.length_b   1.000
_cell.length_c   1.000
_cell.angle_alpha   90.00
_cell.angle_beta   90.00
_cell.angle_gamma   90.00
#
_symmetry.space_group_name_H-M   'P 1'
#
loop_
_entity.id
_entity.type
_entity.pdbx_description
1 polymer ?
#
loop_
_entity_poly.entity_id
_entity_poly.type
_entity_poly.pdbx_seq_one_letter_code
_entity_poly.pdbx_strand_id
1 'polypeptide(L)'
;MSDPFDLLARGDKWQLSAGEGLVFAPPFPLWLDVPGFWDEAHLFEYPLRPLFTVTWLDAAGAELRLVPGSRRWTPAALEVPYQRVLGIEAVETRMVLPGFVVGSEWAVRNSGAAPVVLHAVAWTTAPGEDVSEGSVGWSGVELSWPRRVVDRKGQALDLMLKLALARGTETWGAVRAQATADLPRFHLTPFWDRWDPRHGGLACRGDVGGIDAAGLVYLGVHRALEIPPGGVARLAVALRVEPDLPRRAASRPAEATAPRRASSFAAASRASWDEYLGTLPTFRCSDPYFERYWAYRWFGLRLNGI
;
A
#
# COMPACT_ATOMS: atom_id res chain seq x y z
N MET A 1 -5.95 -22.34 23.09
CA MET A 1 -5.89 -20.87 23.26
C MET A 1 -6.31 -20.33 21.91
N SER A 2 -7.41 -19.58 21.81
CA SER A 2 -7.85 -19.04 20.52
C SER A 2 -6.80 -18.06 20.02
N ASP A 3 -6.45 -18.14 18.74
CA ASP A 3 -5.51 -17.22 18.10
C ASP A 3 -6.03 -15.77 18.27
N PRO A 4 -5.25 -14.83 18.84
CA PRO A 4 -5.70 -13.45 19.06
C PRO A 4 -6.21 -12.75 17.80
N PHE A 5 -5.68 -13.11 16.63
CA PHE A 5 -6.15 -12.58 15.35
C PHE A 5 -7.55 -13.06 15.01
N ASP A 6 -7.85 -14.35 15.21
CA ASP A 6 -9.18 -14.91 15.00
C ASP A 6 -10.19 -14.36 16.02
N LEU A 7 -9.76 -14.15 17.27
CA LEU A 7 -10.59 -13.55 18.32
C LEU A 7 -11.04 -12.12 17.95
N LEU A 8 -10.17 -11.37 17.27
CA LEU A 8 -10.42 -9.99 16.87
C LEU A 8 -10.95 -9.86 15.45
N ALA A 9 -11.02 -10.93 14.66
CA ALA A 9 -11.35 -10.86 13.24
C ALA A 9 -12.75 -10.29 12.99
N ARG A 10 -12.87 -9.36 12.03
CA ARG A 10 -14.12 -8.65 11.72
C ARG A 10 -14.24 -8.29 10.24
N GLY A 11 -15.47 -8.20 9.71
CA GLY A 11 -15.71 -7.76 8.32
C GLY A 11 -15.92 -6.25 8.15
N ASP A 12 -16.18 -5.54 9.25
CA ASP A 12 -16.56 -4.13 9.28
C ASP A 12 -15.44 -3.19 9.73
N LYS A 13 -14.22 -3.70 9.92
CA LYS A 13 -13.04 -2.93 10.33
C LYS A 13 -12.01 -2.81 9.22
N TRP A 14 -11.14 -1.81 9.35
CA TRP A 14 -10.11 -1.52 8.36
C TRP A 14 -8.84 -0.86 8.93
N GLN A 15 -8.79 -0.60 10.23
CA GLN A 15 -7.67 0.14 10.83
C GLN A 15 -6.41 -0.72 10.85
N LEU A 16 -5.30 -0.18 10.32
CA LEU A 16 -4.01 -0.87 10.24
C LEU A 16 -2.89 0.04 10.79
N SER A 17 -1.95 -0.56 11.52
CA SER A 17 -0.75 0.11 12.07
C SER A 17 0.28 -0.95 12.48
N ALA A 18 1.55 -0.54 12.54
CA ALA A 18 2.62 -1.30 13.19
C ALA A 18 2.91 -0.82 14.63
N GLY A 19 2.29 0.28 15.05
CA GLY A 19 2.42 0.89 16.37
C GLY A 19 3.61 1.82 16.56
N GLU A 20 4.03 2.47 15.47
CA GLU A 20 5.20 3.37 15.43
C GLU A 20 4.83 4.79 14.95
N GLY A 21 3.53 5.09 14.79
CA GLY A 21 3.04 6.41 14.36
C GLY A 21 2.43 6.47 12.96
N LEU A 22 2.68 5.50 12.06
CA LEU A 22 1.94 5.41 10.79
C LEU A 22 0.67 4.59 10.97
N VAL A 23 -0.49 5.23 10.78
CA VAL A 23 -1.82 4.64 10.97
C VAL A 23 -2.68 4.85 9.73
N PHE A 24 -3.11 3.75 9.12
CA PHE A 24 -4.18 3.78 8.13
C PHE A 24 -5.51 3.53 8.82
N ALA A 25 -6.23 4.60 9.11
CA ALA A 25 -7.55 4.57 9.74
C ALA A 25 -8.41 5.74 9.25
N PRO A 26 -8.70 5.83 7.93
CA PRO A 26 -9.53 6.90 7.42
C PRO A 26 -10.89 6.90 8.15
N PRO A 27 -11.35 8.05 8.67
CA PRO A 27 -12.60 8.12 9.42
C PRO A 27 -13.82 7.90 8.52
N PHE A 28 -13.74 8.34 7.27
CA PHE A 28 -14.78 8.20 6.25
C PHE A 28 -14.12 7.68 4.95
N PRO A 29 -13.81 6.37 4.88
CA PRO A 29 -13.15 5.81 3.71
C PRO A 29 -14.02 5.96 2.46
N LEU A 30 -13.44 6.53 1.39
CA LEU A 30 -14.10 6.65 0.08
C LEU A 30 -13.64 5.54 -0.87
N TRP A 31 -12.44 5.01 -0.66
CA TRP A 31 -11.73 4.14 -1.59
C TRP A 31 -11.21 2.84 -0.95
N LEU A 32 -11.76 2.46 0.21
CA LEU A 32 -11.40 1.22 0.90
C LEU A 32 -11.62 -0.03 0.03
N ASP A 33 -12.54 0.06 -0.93
CA ASP A 33 -12.89 -1.01 -1.87
C ASP A 33 -12.08 -0.96 -3.19
N VAL A 34 -11.24 0.07 -3.35
CA VAL A 34 -10.29 0.17 -4.46
C VAL A 34 -8.97 -0.51 -4.04
N PRO A 35 -8.28 -1.21 -4.95
CA PRO A 35 -6.94 -1.76 -4.71
C PRO A 35 -5.96 -0.78 -4.05
N GLY A 36 -5.17 -1.26 -3.08
CA GLY A 36 -4.16 -0.44 -2.38
C GLY A 36 -4.73 0.45 -1.27
N PHE A 37 -4.12 1.62 -1.12
CA PHE A 37 -4.34 2.58 -0.03
C PHE A 37 -4.54 4.00 -0.59
N TRP A 38 -5.64 4.26 -1.29
CA TRP A 38 -5.86 5.60 -1.82
C TRP A 38 -6.34 6.60 -0.75
N ASP A 39 -7.08 6.12 0.25
CA ASP A 39 -7.56 6.94 1.36
C ASP A 39 -6.41 7.45 2.26
N GLU A 40 -6.74 8.44 3.09
CA GLU A 40 -5.81 9.07 4.01
C GLU A 40 -5.28 8.13 5.10
N ALA A 41 -3.97 8.17 5.30
CA ALA A 41 -3.32 7.72 6.52
C ALA A 41 -2.79 8.92 7.32
N HIS A 42 -2.40 8.67 8.56
CA HIS A 42 -1.70 9.64 9.38
C HIS A 42 -0.31 9.11 9.73
N LEU A 43 0.71 9.93 9.52
CA LEU A 43 2.01 9.76 10.15
C LEU A 43 2.07 10.70 11.34
N PHE A 44 1.99 10.16 12.55
CA PHE A 44 1.76 10.95 13.76
C PHE A 44 0.49 11.81 13.62
N GLU A 45 0.58 13.13 13.77
CA GLU A 45 -0.50 14.09 13.53
C GLU A 45 -0.65 14.54 12.07
N TYR A 46 0.25 14.11 11.17
CA TYR A 46 0.32 14.61 9.80
C TYR A 46 -0.53 13.75 8.85
N PRO A 47 -1.57 14.30 8.21
CA PRO A 47 -2.34 13.57 7.20
C PRO A 47 -1.50 13.38 5.94
N LEU A 48 -1.51 12.15 5.40
CA LEU A 48 -0.83 11.76 4.18
C LEU A 48 -1.81 11.11 3.22
N ARG A 49 -2.01 11.74 2.06
CA ARG A 49 -2.86 11.23 0.98
C ARG A 49 -2.46 11.77 -0.40
N PRO A 50 -2.80 11.03 -1.47
CA PRO A 50 -3.06 9.58 -1.42
C PRO A 50 -1.77 8.81 -1.09
N LEU A 51 -1.87 7.54 -0.69
CA LEU A 51 -0.66 6.70 -0.53
C LEU A 51 -0.32 6.05 -1.88
N PHE A 52 -1.10 5.05 -2.31
CA PHE A 52 -0.98 4.44 -3.64
C PHE A 52 -2.21 3.58 -3.96
N THR A 53 -2.39 3.24 -5.24
CA THR A 53 -3.35 2.23 -5.72
C THR A 53 -2.63 1.20 -6.61
N VAL A 54 -3.28 0.07 -6.87
CA VAL A 54 -2.79 -0.96 -7.78
C VAL A 54 -3.81 -1.19 -8.89
N THR A 55 -3.46 -0.85 -10.12
CA THR A 55 -4.29 -1.14 -11.28
C THR A 55 -3.80 -2.42 -11.96
N TRP A 56 -4.75 -3.31 -12.27
CA TRP A 56 -4.51 -4.51 -13.06
C TRP A 56 -5.03 -4.30 -14.48
N LEU A 57 -4.18 -4.54 -15.47
CA LEU A 57 -4.52 -4.47 -16.90
C LEU A 57 -4.31 -5.84 -17.55
N ASP A 58 -5.11 -6.14 -18.57
CA ASP A 58 -4.89 -7.32 -19.41
C ASP A 58 -3.76 -7.07 -20.42
N ALA A 59 -3.46 -8.07 -21.25
CA ALA A 59 -2.43 -7.99 -22.27
C ALA A 59 -2.68 -6.88 -23.32
N ALA A 60 -3.93 -6.43 -23.50
CA ALA A 60 -4.28 -5.34 -24.41
C ALA A 60 -4.22 -3.97 -23.72
N GLY A 61 -3.89 -3.93 -22.42
CA GLY A 61 -3.87 -2.72 -21.60
C GLY A 61 -5.25 -2.33 -21.06
N ALA A 62 -6.28 -3.15 -21.22
CA ALA A 62 -7.61 -2.84 -20.67
C ALA A 62 -7.67 -3.14 -19.17
N GLU A 63 -8.29 -2.24 -18.41
CA GLU A 63 -8.39 -2.36 -16.95
C GLU A 63 -9.29 -3.52 -16.52
N LEU A 64 -8.77 -4.42 -15.69
CA LEU A 64 -9.56 -5.44 -15.02
C LEU A 64 -10.36 -4.78 -13.89
N ARG A 65 -11.68 -4.67 -14.10
CA ARG A 65 -12.58 -4.13 -13.08
C ARG A 65 -12.75 -5.12 -11.93
N LEU A 66 -11.94 -4.95 -10.89
CA LEU A 66 -12.03 -5.73 -9.66
C LEU A 66 -13.18 -5.21 -8.78
N VAL A 67 -14.08 -6.11 -8.39
CA VAL A 67 -15.18 -5.83 -7.45
C VAL A 67 -14.90 -6.57 -6.15
N PRO A 68 -14.78 -5.89 -5.00
CA PRO A 68 -14.43 -6.57 -3.75
C PRO A 68 -15.58 -7.43 -3.25
N GLY A 69 -15.20 -8.55 -2.63
CA GLY A 69 -16.07 -9.44 -1.88
C GLY A 69 -16.10 -9.10 -0.39
N SER A 70 -16.44 -10.10 0.42
CA SER A 70 -16.46 -9.95 1.89
C SER A 70 -15.03 -9.84 2.44
N ARG A 71 -14.72 -8.68 3.02
CA ARG A 71 -13.43 -8.39 3.63
C ARG A 71 -13.26 -9.14 4.94
N ARG A 72 -12.01 -9.43 5.30
CA ARG A 72 -11.65 -9.95 6.63
C ARG A 72 -10.52 -9.10 7.20
N TRP A 73 -10.82 -8.39 8.27
CA TRP A 73 -9.86 -7.63 9.04
C TRP A 73 -9.37 -8.42 10.24
N THR A 74 -8.07 -8.29 10.53
CA THR A 74 -7.41 -8.66 11.78
C THR A 74 -6.46 -7.52 12.16
N PRO A 75 -5.91 -7.49 13.39
CA PRO A 75 -4.88 -6.51 13.76
C PRO A 75 -3.71 -6.42 12.76
N ALA A 76 -3.29 -7.53 12.18
CA ALA A 76 -2.13 -7.59 11.29
C ALA A 76 -2.45 -7.26 9.82
N ALA A 77 -3.69 -7.43 9.38
CA ALA A 77 -4.01 -7.31 7.97
C ALA A 77 -5.50 -7.11 7.68
N LEU A 78 -5.78 -6.50 6.54
CA LEU A 78 -7.08 -6.48 5.88
C LEU A 78 -7.00 -7.32 4.60
N GLU A 79 -7.67 -8.46 4.59
CA GLU A 79 -7.80 -9.34 3.44
C GLU A 79 -9.05 -8.95 2.63
N VAL A 80 -8.87 -8.74 1.34
CA VAL A 80 -9.89 -8.31 0.38
C VAL A 80 -9.89 -9.28 -0.79
N PRO A 81 -10.74 -10.32 -0.78
CA PRO A 81 -10.97 -11.14 -1.96
C PRO A 81 -11.75 -10.32 -2.99
N TYR A 82 -11.45 -10.49 -4.28
CA TYR A 82 -12.21 -9.88 -5.36
C TYR A 82 -13.03 -10.93 -6.11
N GLN A 83 -14.17 -10.51 -6.65
CA GLN A 83 -15.00 -11.35 -7.51
C GLN A 83 -14.21 -11.82 -8.74
N ARG A 84 -14.46 -13.06 -9.15
CA ARG A 84 -13.80 -13.64 -10.32
C ARG A 84 -14.20 -12.87 -11.58
N VAL A 85 -13.21 -12.47 -12.39
CA VAL A 85 -13.42 -11.76 -13.66
C VAL A 85 -12.53 -12.38 -14.74
N LEU A 86 -13.10 -12.74 -15.89
CA LEU A 86 -12.37 -13.34 -17.02
C LEU A 86 -11.49 -14.56 -16.63
N GLY A 87 -11.97 -15.38 -15.69
CA GLY A 87 -11.20 -16.54 -15.19
C GLY A 87 -10.09 -16.19 -14.20
N ILE A 88 -9.94 -14.92 -13.80
CA ILE A 88 -8.98 -14.45 -12.81
C ILE A 88 -9.63 -14.36 -11.44
N GLU A 89 -8.99 -14.95 -10.44
CA GLU A 89 -9.30 -14.76 -9.02
C GLU A 89 -8.17 -13.98 -8.37
N ALA A 90 -8.50 -12.92 -7.64
CA ALA A 90 -7.51 -12.10 -6.96
C ALA A 90 -7.88 -11.94 -5.48
N VAL A 91 -6.86 -12.01 -4.62
CA VAL A 91 -6.97 -11.63 -3.21
C VAL A 91 -5.86 -10.65 -2.92
N GLU A 92 -6.22 -9.53 -2.31
CA GLU A 92 -5.28 -8.54 -1.78
C GLU A 92 -5.26 -8.63 -0.26
N THR A 93 -4.07 -8.61 0.32
CA THR A 93 -3.84 -8.51 1.76
C THR A 93 -3.09 -7.21 2.03
N ARG A 94 -3.76 -6.28 2.71
CA ARG A 94 -3.24 -4.96 3.07
C ARG A 94 -2.74 -4.97 4.51
N MET A 95 -1.60 -4.32 4.75
CA MET A 95 -0.99 -4.22 6.08
C MET A 95 -0.19 -2.93 6.25
N VAL A 96 0.10 -2.58 7.50
CA VAL A 96 1.17 -1.63 7.85
C VAL A 96 2.28 -2.43 8.53
N LEU A 97 3.50 -2.21 8.08
CA LEU A 97 4.72 -2.85 8.58
C LEU A 97 5.57 -1.84 9.35
N PRO A 98 6.44 -2.31 10.28
CA PRO A 98 7.44 -1.47 10.93
C PRO A 98 8.29 -0.67 9.94
N GLY A 99 8.79 0.48 10.37
CA GLY A 99 9.57 1.41 9.54
C GLY A 99 8.71 2.21 8.56
N PHE A 100 7.46 2.52 8.95
CA PHE A 100 6.54 3.36 8.20
C PHE A 100 6.22 2.86 6.78
N VAL A 101 5.94 1.57 6.65
CA VAL A 101 5.63 0.96 5.35
C VAL A 101 4.17 0.53 5.30
N VAL A 102 3.41 1.01 4.32
CA VAL A 102 2.14 0.39 3.92
C VAL A 102 2.41 -0.65 2.83
N GLY A 103 1.84 -1.83 3.01
CA GLY A 103 2.05 -2.99 2.14
C GLY A 103 0.74 -3.52 1.57
N SER A 104 0.73 -3.85 0.28
CA SER A 104 -0.37 -4.54 -0.40
C SER A 104 0.19 -5.78 -1.09
N GLU A 105 -0.14 -6.96 -0.57
CA GLU A 105 0.29 -8.25 -1.09
C GLU A 105 -0.84 -8.92 -1.88
N TRP A 106 -0.54 -9.45 -3.06
CA TRP A 106 -1.52 -10.02 -3.98
C TRP A 106 -1.22 -11.48 -4.27
N ALA A 107 -2.29 -12.29 -4.27
CA ALA A 107 -2.31 -13.60 -4.89
C ALA A 107 -3.32 -13.57 -6.04
N VAL A 108 -2.84 -13.81 -7.26
CA VAL A 108 -3.66 -13.79 -8.48
C VAL A 108 -3.61 -15.16 -9.13
N ARG A 109 -4.75 -15.83 -9.21
CA ARG A 109 -4.91 -17.15 -9.81
C ARG A 109 -5.56 -17.05 -11.17
N ASN A 110 -5.01 -17.77 -12.14
CA ASN A 110 -5.67 -18.04 -13.41
C ASN A 110 -6.45 -19.36 -13.30
N SER A 111 -7.76 -19.27 -13.20
CA SER A 111 -8.69 -20.41 -13.20
C SER A 111 -9.23 -20.74 -14.59
N GLY A 112 -8.74 -20.05 -15.64
CA GLY A 112 -9.05 -20.32 -17.03
C GLY A 112 -8.20 -21.45 -17.64
N ALA A 113 -8.51 -21.80 -18.89
CA ALA A 113 -7.86 -22.88 -19.62
C ALA A 113 -6.63 -22.45 -20.44
N ALA A 114 -6.43 -21.14 -20.63
CA ALA A 114 -5.32 -20.56 -21.40
C ALA A 114 -4.42 -19.71 -20.50
N PRO A 115 -3.10 -19.62 -20.78
CA PRO A 115 -2.22 -18.70 -20.07
C PRO A 115 -2.69 -17.25 -20.25
N VAL A 116 -2.45 -16.42 -19.25
CA VAL A 116 -2.79 -15.00 -19.26
C VAL A 116 -1.57 -14.17 -18.93
N VAL A 117 -1.50 -12.97 -19.50
CA VAL A 117 -0.55 -11.93 -19.12
C VAL A 117 -1.34 -10.81 -18.47
N LEU A 118 -0.96 -10.43 -17.26
CA LEU A 118 -1.54 -9.31 -16.53
C LEU A 118 -0.47 -8.29 -16.22
N HIS A 119 -0.76 -7.01 -16.44
CA HIS A 119 0.11 -5.91 -16.05
C HIS A 119 -0.37 -5.34 -14.72
N ALA A 120 0.49 -5.35 -13.71
CA ALA A 120 0.26 -4.66 -12.45
C ALA A 120 0.96 -3.30 -12.49
N VAL A 121 0.20 -2.23 -12.26
CA VAL A 121 0.72 -0.87 -12.12
C VAL A 121 0.41 -0.38 -10.72
N ALA A 122 1.43 -0.26 -9.87
CA ALA A 122 1.29 0.43 -8.60
C ALA A 122 1.61 1.91 -8.82
N TRP A 123 0.69 2.79 -8.49
CA TRP A 123 0.85 4.22 -8.78
C TRP A 123 0.17 5.11 -7.75
N THR A 124 0.56 6.37 -7.77
CA THR A 124 0.08 7.42 -6.87
C THR A 124 0.17 8.78 -7.55
N THR A 125 -0.30 9.81 -6.85
CA THR A 125 -0.20 11.21 -7.22
C THR A 125 0.50 12.00 -6.11
N ALA A 126 1.19 13.06 -6.50
CA ALA A 126 1.74 14.06 -5.60
C ALA A 126 1.40 15.46 -6.15
N PRO A 127 1.15 16.46 -5.30
CA PRO A 127 1.09 17.85 -5.71
C PRO A 127 2.36 18.25 -6.44
N GLY A 128 2.16 18.99 -7.53
CA GLY A 128 3.24 19.39 -8.40
C GLY A 128 4.29 20.26 -7.72
N GLU A 129 3.89 21.06 -6.74
CA GLU A 129 4.79 21.92 -5.96
C GLU A 129 5.80 21.15 -5.11
N ASP A 130 5.48 19.91 -4.72
CA ASP A 130 6.38 19.10 -3.91
C ASP A 130 7.47 18.47 -4.78
N VAL A 131 7.17 18.17 -6.04
CA VAL A 131 8.02 17.38 -6.93
C VAL A 131 8.66 18.26 -7.98
N SER A 132 9.88 18.73 -7.76
CA SER A 132 10.64 19.50 -8.75
C SER A 132 11.33 18.61 -9.78
N GLU A 133 11.82 19.21 -10.88
CA GLU A 133 12.70 18.51 -11.82
C GLU A 133 13.94 17.95 -11.09
N GLY A 134 14.29 16.70 -11.38
CA GLY A 134 15.38 15.98 -10.73
C GLY A 134 15.12 15.48 -9.30
N SER A 135 13.97 15.80 -8.69
CA SER A 135 13.62 15.32 -7.34
C SER A 135 13.09 13.88 -7.30
N VAL A 136 12.66 13.37 -8.46
CA VAL A 136 12.26 11.97 -8.62
C VAL A 136 13.49 11.11 -8.82
N GLY A 137 13.72 10.18 -7.90
CA GLY A 137 14.80 9.21 -7.93
C GLY A 137 14.33 7.84 -8.40
N TRP A 138 15.16 7.17 -9.20
CA TRP A 138 14.98 5.76 -9.56
C TRP A 138 16.25 4.98 -9.22
N SER A 139 16.13 3.94 -8.39
CA SER A 139 17.26 3.12 -7.95
C SER A 139 17.45 1.82 -8.75
N GLY A 140 16.57 1.55 -9.72
CA GLY A 140 16.46 0.24 -10.38
C GLY A 140 15.41 -0.68 -9.75
N VAL A 141 15.00 -0.41 -8.51
CA VAL A 141 14.01 -1.22 -7.79
C VAL A 141 12.90 -0.41 -7.12
N GLU A 142 13.15 0.87 -6.86
CA GLU A 142 12.28 1.77 -6.10
C GLU A 142 12.25 3.15 -6.75
N LEU A 143 11.06 3.73 -6.80
CA LEU A 143 10.78 5.10 -7.20
C LEU A 143 10.66 5.97 -5.95
N SER A 144 11.44 7.04 -5.85
CA SER A 144 11.42 7.94 -4.70
C SER A 144 11.09 9.38 -5.08
N TRP A 145 10.38 10.10 -4.24
CA TRP A 145 10.07 11.53 -4.44
C TRP A 145 9.80 12.23 -3.10
N PRO A 146 10.06 13.54 -3.01
CA PRO A 146 9.72 14.32 -1.83
C PRO A 146 8.21 14.55 -1.68
N ARG A 147 7.76 14.74 -0.45
CA ARG A 147 6.40 15.17 -0.12
C ARG A 147 6.45 16.10 1.07
N ARG A 148 5.70 17.20 1.04
CA ARG A 148 5.51 18.08 2.20
C ARG A 148 4.10 17.89 2.75
N VAL A 149 4.01 17.60 4.04
CA VAL A 149 2.73 17.47 4.75
C VAL A 149 2.62 18.53 5.85
N VAL A 150 1.40 18.92 6.18
CA VAL A 150 1.13 19.97 7.18
C VAL A 150 0.09 19.47 8.16
N ASP A 151 0.35 19.64 9.46
CA ASP A 151 -0.58 19.27 10.52
C ASP A 151 -1.72 20.29 10.70
N ARG A 152 -2.63 20.02 11.64
CA ARG A 152 -3.75 20.94 11.95
C ARG A 152 -3.31 22.29 12.54
N LYS A 153 -2.07 22.40 13.02
CA LYS A 153 -1.50 23.63 13.60
C LYS A 153 -0.65 24.40 12.59
N GLY A 154 -0.55 23.93 11.33
CA GLY A 154 0.26 24.57 10.30
C GLY A 154 1.75 24.23 10.37
N GLN A 155 2.15 23.24 11.18
CA GLN A 155 3.51 22.74 11.23
C GLN A 155 3.76 21.84 10.02
N ALA A 156 4.86 22.09 9.31
CA ALA A 156 5.23 21.32 8.14
C ALA A 156 6.24 20.22 8.50
N LEU A 157 6.12 19.08 7.83
CA LEU A 157 7.07 17.99 7.87
C LEU A 157 7.39 17.58 6.43
N ASP A 158 8.68 17.54 6.11
CA ASP A 158 9.17 17.07 4.83
C ASP A 158 9.41 15.55 4.91
N LEU A 159 9.01 14.83 3.87
CA LEU A 159 9.06 13.38 3.77
C LEU A 159 9.79 12.99 2.48
N MET A 160 10.47 11.86 2.50
CA MET A 160 10.84 11.12 1.30
C MET A 160 9.93 9.90 1.17
N LEU A 161 9.15 9.85 0.10
CA LEU A 161 8.28 8.72 -0.23
C LEU A 161 8.98 7.79 -1.20
N LYS A 162 8.71 6.48 -1.05
CA LYS A 162 9.41 5.41 -1.77
C LYS A 162 8.45 4.29 -2.14
N LEU A 163 8.19 4.10 -3.42
CA LEU A 163 7.27 3.10 -3.96
C LEU A 163 8.03 1.99 -4.70
N ALA A 164 7.75 0.74 -4.37
CA ALA A 164 8.42 -0.41 -4.98
C ALA A 164 7.49 -1.63 -5.13
N LEU A 165 7.85 -2.50 -6.09
CA LEU A 165 7.28 -3.84 -6.24
C LEU A 165 8.26 -4.89 -5.69
N ALA A 166 7.80 -5.73 -4.78
CA ALA A 166 8.57 -6.87 -4.31
C ALA A 166 8.88 -7.82 -5.46
N ARG A 167 10.12 -8.33 -5.49
CA ARG A 167 10.69 -9.16 -6.56
C ARG A 167 10.92 -8.42 -7.88
N GLY A 168 10.96 -7.09 -7.86
CA GLY A 168 11.44 -6.26 -8.96
C GLY A 168 10.34 -5.59 -9.76
N THR A 169 10.74 -4.50 -10.40
CA THR A 169 9.95 -3.63 -11.27
C THR A 169 10.54 -3.73 -12.67
N GLU A 170 9.70 -3.82 -13.69
CA GLU A 170 10.15 -3.86 -15.09
C GLU A 170 10.25 -2.46 -15.67
N THR A 171 9.23 -1.65 -15.44
CA THR A 171 9.18 -0.28 -15.93
C THR A 171 8.64 0.66 -14.86
N TRP A 172 8.98 1.94 -14.97
CA TRP A 172 8.55 2.98 -14.03
C TRP A 172 8.19 4.26 -14.80
N GLY A 173 7.53 5.20 -14.15
CA GLY A 173 7.28 6.50 -14.75
C GLY A 173 6.93 7.56 -13.73
N ALA A 174 7.30 8.79 -14.02
CA ALA A 174 6.76 9.97 -13.36
C ALA A 174 6.33 10.99 -14.42
N VAL A 175 5.13 11.53 -14.32
CA VAL A 175 4.59 12.45 -15.34
C VAL A 175 3.81 13.57 -14.66
N ARG A 176 4.18 14.82 -14.96
CA ARG A 176 3.38 15.99 -14.57
C ARG A 176 2.19 16.14 -15.51
N ALA A 177 1.04 16.44 -14.92
CA ALA A 177 -0.16 16.85 -15.64
C ALA A 177 -0.78 18.08 -14.95
N GLN A 178 -1.61 18.80 -15.70
CA GLN A 178 -2.45 19.85 -15.12
C GLN A 178 -3.34 19.27 -14.01
N ALA A 179 -3.76 20.12 -13.07
CA ALA A 179 -4.61 19.69 -11.97
C ALA A 179 -5.93 19.08 -12.50
N THR A 180 -6.07 17.77 -12.33
CA THR A 180 -7.29 17.01 -12.57
C THR A 180 -7.86 16.51 -11.23
N ALA A 181 -8.98 15.80 -11.27
CA ALA A 181 -9.50 15.16 -10.07
C ALA A 181 -8.53 14.06 -9.58
N ASP A 182 -8.13 14.14 -8.32
CA ASP A 182 -7.24 13.19 -7.67
C ASP A 182 -7.97 11.89 -7.30
N LEU A 183 -8.16 11.03 -8.31
CA LEU A 183 -8.98 9.81 -8.24
C LEU A 183 -8.15 8.58 -8.59
N PRO A 184 -8.39 7.41 -7.95
CA PRO A 184 -7.69 6.17 -8.26
C PRO A 184 -8.28 5.50 -9.51
N ARG A 185 -8.22 6.19 -10.65
CA ARG A 185 -8.78 5.74 -11.94
C ARG A 185 -7.70 5.79 -12.99
N PHE A 186 -7.21 4.63 -13.41
CA PHE A 186 -6.03 4.56 -14.26
C PHE A 186 -6.25 5.19 -15.64
N HIS A 187 -7.43 5.02 -16.22
CA HIS A 187 -7.81 5.63 -17.49
C HIS A 187 -7.86 7.17 -17.48
N LEU A 188 -7.76 7.81 -16.31
CA LEU A 188 -7.64 9.26 -16.17
C LEU A 188 -6.19 9.72 -15.97
N THR A 189 -5.23 8.80 -16.00
CA THR A 189 -3.82 9.09 -15.79
C THR A 189 -3.10 9.32 -17.12
N PRO A 190 -2.03 10.12 -17.15
CA PRO A 190 -1.15 10.21 -18.32
C PRO A 190 -0.48 8.87 -18.70
N PHE A 191 -0.44 7.90 -17.78
CA PHE A 191 0.07 6.57 -18.08
C PHE A 191 -0.83 5.82 -19.04
N TRP A 192 -2.15 6.03 -18.96
CA TRP A 192 -3.11 5.43 -19.89
C TRP A 192 -2.91 5.94 -21.31
N ASP A 193 -2.82 7.27 -21.49
CA ASP A 193 -2.64 7.88 -22.82
C ASP A 193 -1.32 7.48 -23.49
N ARG A 194 -0.32 7.13 -22.67
CA ARG A 194 1.02 6.73 -23.11
C ARG A 194 1.21 5.21 -23.11
N TRP A 195 0.19 4.44 -22.75
CA TRP A 195 0.28 3.00 -22.69
C TRP A 195 0.41 2.44 -24.10
N ASP A 196 1.45 1.68 -24.36
CA ASP A 196 1.61 0.94 -25.61
C ASP A 196 1.09 -0.50 -25.41
N PRO A 197 -0.03 -0.90 -26.04
CA PRO A 197 -0.54 -2.26 -25.91
C PRO A 197 0.39 -3.35 -26.47
N ARG A 198 1.36 -2.99 -27.32
CA ARG A 198 2.28 -3.95 -27.94
C ARG A 198 3.49 -4.25 -27.07
N HIS A 199 4.00 -3.24 -26.38
CA HIS A 199 5.18 -3.36 -25.53
C HIS A 199 4.82 -3.46 -24.04
N GLY A 200 3.66 -2.91 -23.65
CA GLY A 200 3.22 -2.76 -22.28
C GLY A 200 4.11 -1.84 -21.46
N GLY A 201 3.63 -1.49 -20.26
CA GLY A 201 4.42 -0.82 -19.24
C GLY A 201 4.49 0.69 -19.35
N LEU A 202 5.34 1.27 -18.50
CA LEU A 202 5.56 2.69 -18.32
C LEU A 202 6.83 3.15 -19.07
N ALA A 203 6.97 4.46 -19.26
CA ALA A 203 7.99 5.05 -20.15
C ALA A 203 9.45 5.00 -19.65
N CYS A 204 9.72 4.46 -18.46
CA CYS A 204 11.04 4.39 -17.82
C CYS A 204 11.75 5.74 -17.66
N ARG A 205 10.99 6.81 -17.39
CA ARG A 205 11.53 8.16 -17.25
C ARG A 205 10.64 9.06 -16.39
N GLY A 206 11.23 10.14 -15.89
CA GLY A 206 10.53 11.21 -15.17
C GLY A 206 10.32 12.44 -16.04
N ASP A 207 9.13 12.59 -16.61
CA ASP A 207 8.68 13.77 -17.36
C ASP A 207 7.97 14.74 -16.40
N VAL A 208 8.72 15.29 -15.44
CA VAL A 208 8.19 16.18 -14.39
C VAL A 208 8.55 17.65 -14.57
N GLY A 209 9.31 17.98 -15.61
CA GLY A 209 9.62 19.37 -16.00
C GLY A 209 8.39 20.11 -16.55
N GLY A 210 8.43 21.43 -16.55
CA GLY A 210 7.36 22.29 -17.04
C GLY A 210 7.60 23.76 -16.72
N ILE A 211 6.84 24.65 -17.37
CA ILE A 211 6.91 26.10 -17.10
C ILE A 211 6.27 26.43 -15.74
N ASP A 212 5.26 25.67 -15.34
CA ASP A 212 4.54 25.80 -14.07
C ASP A 212 4.74 24.53 -13.22
N ALA A 213 5.01 24.72 -11.93
CA ALA A 213 5.12 23.65 -10.95
C ALA A 213 3.75 23.21 -10.43
N ALA A 214 2.67 23.94 -10.69
CA ALA A 214 1.33 23.55 -10.28
C ALA A 214 0.84 22.25 -10.96
N GLY A 215 -0.16 21.62 -10.35
CA GLY A 215 -0.83 20.43 -10.90
C GLY A 215 -0.57 19.16 -10.09
N LEU A 216 -0.64 18.02 -10.75
CA LEU A 216 -0.37 16.71 -10.16
C LEU A 216 0.79 16.03 -10.90
N VAL A 217 1.64 15.34 -10.15
CA VAL A 217 2.63 14.42 -10.68
C VAL A 217 2.14 13.00 -10.40
N TYR A 218 1.93 12.24 -11.47
CA TYR A 218 1.61 10.82 -11.41
C TYR A 218 2.91 10.04 -11.33
N LEU A 219 3.05 9.16 -10.34
CA LEU A 219 4.23 8.34 -10.12
C LEU A 219 3.82 6.88 -10.10
N GLY A 220 4.55 6.01 -10.80
CA GLY A 220 4.18 4.61 -10.89
C GLY A 220 5.32 3.66 -11.20
N VAL A 221 5.13 2.41 -10.80
CA VAL A 221 5.98 1.26 -11.08
C VAL A 221 5.12 0.13 -11.63
N HIS A 222 5.67 -0.61 -12.59
CA HIS A 222 4.94 -1.62 -13.34
C HIS A 222 5.71 -2.94 -13.43
N ARG A 223 4.94 -4.03 -13.50
CA ARG A 223 5.43 -5.37 -13.83
C ARG A 223 4.37 -6.17 -14.59
N ALA A 224 4.78 -6.95 -15.59
CA ALA A 224 3.97 -7.99 -16.21
C ALA A 224 4.09 -9.32 -15.45
N LEU A 225 2.96 -10.02 -15.35
CA LEU A 225 2.84 -11.34 -14.73
C LEU A 225 2.24 -12.31 -15.73
N GLU A 226 3.02 -13.31 -16.13
CA GLU A 226 2.53 -14.44 -16.90
C GLU A 226 2.01 -15.52 -15.94
N ILE A 227 0.74 -15.91 -16.11
CA ILE A 227 0.07 -16.86 -15.22
C ILE A 227 -0.44 -18.04 -16.06
N PRO A 228 0.17 -19.24 -15.97
CA PRO A 228 -0.30 -20.41 -16.69
C PRO A 228 -1.69 -20.86 -16.19
N PRO A 229 -2.43 -21.67 -16.97
CA PRO A 229 -3.68 -22.27 -16.52
C PRO A 229 -3.54 -22.97 -15.16
N GLY A 230 -4.42 -22.66 -14.21
CA GLY A 230 -4.36 -23.16 -12.83
C GLY A 230 -3.26 -22.54 -11.96
N GLY A 231 -2.38 -21.73 -12.55
CA GLY A 231 -1.24 -21.10 -11.89
C GLY A 231 -1.63 -19.95 -10.96
N VAL A 232 -0.71 -19.58 -10.07
CA VAL A 232 -0.85 -18.45 -9.16
C VAL A 232 0.39 -17.57 -9.25
N ALA A 233 0.20 -16.30 -9.59
CA ALA A 233 1.23 -15.29 -9.46
C ALA A 233 1.07 -14.52 -8.15
N ARG A 234 2.20 -14.02 -7.63
CA ARG A 234 2.24 -13.19 -6.43
C ARG A 234 2.95 -11.89 -6.72
N LEU A 235 2.42 -10.81 -6.19
CA LEU A 235 2.98 -9.46 -6.23
C LEU A 235 2.93 -8.90 -4.82
N ALA A 236 3.88 -8.06 -4.43
CA ALA A 236 3.67 -7.20 -3.28
C ALA A 236 4.11 -5.78 -3.62
N VAL A 237 3.36 -4.80 -3.13
CA VAL A 237 3.63 -3.37 -3.32
C VAL A 237 3.94 -2.78 -1.95
N ALA A 238 4.98 -1.97 -1.86
CA ALA A 238 5.33 -1.25 -0.65
C ALA A 238 5.45 0.24 -0.97
N LEU A 239 4.80 1.06 -0.15
CA LEU A 239 5.13 2.47 -0.03
C LEU A 239 5.73 2.72 1.35
N ARG A 240 6.98 3.17 1.38
CA ARG A 240 7.69 3.60 2.59
C ARG A 240 7.61 5.13 2.72
N VAL A 241 7.41 5.59 3.95
CA VAL A 241 7.39 7.01 4.32
C VAL A 241 8.60 7.31 5.21
N GLU A 242 9.54 8.10 4.73
CA GLU A 242 10.74 8.47 5.50
C GLU A 242 10.64 9.94 5.94
N PRO A 243 10.23 10.23 7.19
CA PRO A 243 10.15 11.60 7.67
C PRO A 243 11.53 12.19 7.98
N ASP A 244 11.73 13.46 7.62
CA ASP A 244 12.91 14.23 8.03
C ASP A 244 12.74 14.71 9.48
N LEU A 245 12.97 13.80 10.43
CA LEU A 245 12.90 14.10 11.85
C LEU A 245 14.25 14.63 12.36
N PRO A 246 14.27 15.66 13.22
CA PRO A 246 15.50 16.08 13.90
C PRO A 246 16.17 14.89 14.59
N ARG A 247 17.47 14.69 14.34
CA ARG A 247 18.30 13.53 14.75
C ARG A 247 18.29 13.11 16.24
N ARG A 248 17.50 13.73 17.11
CA ARG A 248 17.51 13.51 18.57
C ARG A 248 16.78 12.26 19.06
N ALA A 249 16.21 11.44 18.19
CA ALA A 249 15.51 10.21 18.58
C ALA A 249 15.88 8.97 17.75
N ALA A 250 17.00 9.01 17.01
CA ALA A 250 17.48 7.83 16.31
C ALA A 250 18.16 6.87 17.30
N SER A 251 17.39 6.13 18.08
CA SER A 251 17.78 4.73 18.31
C SER A 251 17.93 4.12 16.93
N ARG A 252 19.21 3.93 16.54
CA ARG A 252 19.72 3.32 15.32
C ARG A 252 18.60 2.72 14.46
N PRO A 253 18.35 3.19 13.23
CA PRO A 253 17.36 2.55 12.38
C PRO A 253 17.77 1.08 12.28
N ALA A 254 16.96 0.20 12.85
CA ALA A 254 16.95 -1.17 12.40
C ALA A 254 16.73 -1.03 10.91
N GLU A 255 17.71 -1.45 10.09
CA GLU A 255 17.48 -1.58 8.67
C GLU A 255 16.11 -2.24 8.54
N ALA A 256 15.14 -1.54 7.96
CA ALA A 256 13.91 -2.13 7.49
C ALA A 256 14.29 -3.01 6.30
N THR A 257 15.07 -4.05 6.61
CA THR A 257 15.22 -5.25 5.83
C THR A 257 13.87 -5.89 5.94
N ALA A 258 13.22 -6.10 4.79
CA ALA A 258 12.23 -7.16 4.68
C ALA A 258 12.78 -8.36 5.48
N PRO A 259 12.03 -8.87 6.46
CA PRO A 259 12.59 -9.78 7.46
C PRO A 259 13.32 -10.92 6.77
N ARG A 260 14.60 -11.13 7.13
CA ARG A 260 15.44 -12.25 6.65
C ARG A 260 14.79 -13.64 6.87
N ARG A 261 13.69 -13.72 7.62
CA ARG A 261 12.93 -14.94 7.95
C ARG A 261 11.48 -14.98 7.47
N ALA A 262 10.82 -13.85 7.15
CA ALA A 262 9.42 -13.92 6.73
C ALA A 262 9.34 -14.08 5.21
N SER A 263 8.57 -15.07 4.77
CA SER A 263 8.37 -15.41 3.36
C SER A 263 7.50 -14.38 2.61
N SER A 264 6.82 -13.48 3.33
CA SER A 264 5.91 -12.47 2.77
C SER A 264 5.66 -11.26 3.71
N PHE A 265 4.99 -10.21 3.22
CA PHE A 265 4.60 -9.05 4.03
C PHE A 265 3.53 -9.41 5.06
N ALA A 266 2.58 -10.28 4.69
CA ALA A 266 1.57 -10.76 5.63
C ALA A 266 2.20 -11.50 6.82
N ALA A 267 3.19 -12.36 6.54
CA ALA A 267 3.94 -13.05 7.58
C ALA A 267 4.75 -12.08 8.46
N ALA A 268 5.36 -11.04 7.86
CA ALA A 268 6.10 -10.01 8.58
C ALA A 268 5.21 -9.21 9.54
N SER A 269 4.04 -8.75 9.05
CA SER A 269 3.07 -8.04 9.87
C SER A 269 2.56 -8.92 11.01
N ARG A 270 2.17 -10.16 10.71
CA ARG A 270 1.69 -11.11 11.72
C ARG A 270 2.75 -11.36 12.79
N ALA A 271 4.00 -11.61 12.41
CA ALA A 271 5.10 -11.83 13.35
C ALA A 271 5.33 -10.62 14.27
N SER A 272 5.26 -9.40 13.73
CA SER A 272 5.35 -8.18 14.55
C SER A 272 4.19 -8.06 15.54
N TRP A 273 2.97 -8.43 15.15
CA TRP A 273 1.81 -8.48 16.04
C TRP A 273 1.91 -9.58 17.09
N ASP A 274 2.34 -10.79 16.71
CA ASP A 274 2.61 -11.90 17.62
C ASP A 274 3.65 -11.51 18.68
N GLU A 275 4.75 -10.86 18.28
CA GLU A 275 5.80 -10.41 19.19
C GLU A 275 5.25 -9.46 20.25
N TYR A 276 4.53 -8.42 19.84
CA TYR A 276 3.89 -7.49 20.78
C TYR A 276 2.89 -8.19 21.70
N LEU A 277 1.97 -8.99 21.14
CA LEU A 277 0.95 -9.67 21.92
C LEU A 277 1.58 -10.65 22.92
N GLY A 278 2.73 -11.25 22.58
CA GLY A 278 3.52 -12.09 23.48
C GLY A 278 4.13 -11.34 24.67
N THR A 279 4.27 -10.02 24.61
CA THR A 279 4.75 -9.20 25.74
C THR A 279 3.66 -8.83 26.74
N LEU A 280 2.39 -9.05 26.40
CA LEU A 280 1.25 -8.57 27.18
C LEU A 280 0.81 -9.54 28.27
N PRO A 281 0.20 -9.04 29.36
CA PRO A 281 -0.42 -9.92 30.35
C PRO A 281 -1.57 -10.72 29.73
N THR A 282 -1.64 -12.00 30.09
CA THR A 282 -2.75 -12.86 29.71
C THR A 282 -3.96 -12.61 30.60
N PHE A 283 -5.15 -12.59 30.01
CA PHE A 283 -6.42 -12.45 30.73
C PHE A 283 -7.37 -13.55 30.28
N ARG A 284 -8.00 -14.24 31.24
CA ARG A 284 -8.99 -15.28 31.00
C ARG A 284 -10.11 -15.21 32.01
N CYS A 285 -11.34 -15.42 31.55
CA CYS A 285 -12.51 -15.50 32.43
C CYS A 285 -13.63 -16.30 31.76
N SER A 286 -14.72 -16.56 32.49
CA SER A 286 -15.87 -17.31 31.96
C SER A 286 -16.70 -16.54 30.92
N ASP A 287 -16.44 -15.24 30.73
CA ASP A 287 -17.16 -14.40 29.77
C ASP A 287 -16.28 -14.06 28.54
N PRO A 288 -16.56 -14.67 27.37
CA PRO A 288 -15.85 -14.38 26.12
C PRO A 288 -15.89 -12.92 25.69
N TYR A 289 -16.87 -12.13 26.12
CA TYR A 289 -16.94 -10.70 25.83
C TYR A 289 -15.75 -9.96 26.43
N PHE A 290 -15.42 -10.21 27.71
CA PHE A 290 -14.31 -9.56 28.38
C PHE A 290 -12.95 -10.03 27.85
N GLU A 291 -12.80 -11.30 27.49
CA GLU A 291 -11.56 -11.80 26.87
C GLU A 291 -11.28 -11.10 25.53
N ARG A 292 -12.30 -10.95 24.68
CA ARG A 292 -12.18 -10.21 23.42
C ARG A 292 -11.89 -8.73 23.64
N TYR A 293 -12.59 -8.10 24.58
CA TYR A 293 -12.41 -6.67 24.85
C TYR A 293 -11.03 -6.36 25.44
N TRP A 294 -10.48 -7.26 26.27
CA TRP A 294 -9.10 -7.18 26.76
C TRP A 294 -8.10 -7.14 25.60
N ALA A 295 -8.16 -8.12 24.68
CA ALA A 295 -7.30 -8.14 23.50
C ALA A 295 -7.50 -6.88 22.62
N TYR A 296 -8.75 -6.42 22.50
CA TYR A 296 -9.08 -5.23 21.73
C TYR A 296 -8.49 -3.93 22.32
N ARG A 297 -8.40 -3.82 23.66
CA ARG A 297 -7.76 -2.68 24.32
C ARG A 297 -6.29 -2.58 23.98
N TRP A 298 -5.58 -3.70 24.02
CA TRP A 298 -4.15 -3.74 23.65
C TRP A 298 -3.93 -3.45 22.17
N PHE A 299 -4.80 -3.98 21.30
CA PHE A 299 -4.82 -3.57 19.90
C PHE A 299 -4.95 -2.03 19.79
N GLY A 300 -5.92 -1.42 20.49
CA GLY A 300 -6.13 0.03 20.43
C GLY A 300 -4.93 0.83 20.95
N LEU A 301 -4.26 0.35 22.00
CA LEU A 301 -3.05 0.98 22.52
C LEU A 301 -1.91 0.93 21.50
N ARG A 302 -1.67 -0.23 20.88
CA ARG A 302 -0.65 -0.34 19.84
C ARG A 302 -1.01 0.46 18.59
N LEU A 303 -2.26 0.42 18.15
CA LEU A 303 -2.73 1.13 16.95
C LEU A 303 -2.36 2.62 17.01
N ASN A 304 -2.48 3.23 18.20
CA ASN A 304 -2.20 4.65 18.46
C ASN A 304 -0.81 4.89 19.07
N GLY A 305 0.09 3.91 19.02
CA GLY A 305 1.48 4.07 19.45
C GLY A 305 2.22 5.05 18.54
N ILE A 306 3.09 5.88 19.15
CA ILE A 306 3.97 6.87 18.54
C ILE A 306 5.39 6.57 18.99
#